data_AF-A0A645J3B4-F1
#
_entry.id   AF-A0A645J3B4-F1
#
_cell.length_a   1.000
_cell.length_b   1.000
_cell.length_c   1.000
_cell.angle_alpha   90.00
_cell.angle_beta   90.00
_cell.angle_gamma   90.00
#
_symmetry.space_group_name_H-M   'P 1'
#
loop_
_entity.id
_entity.type
_entity.pdbx_description
1 polymer ?
#
loop_
_entity_poly.entity_id
_entity_poly.type
_entity_poly.pdbx_seq_one_letter_code
_entity_poly.pdbx_strand_id
1 'polypeptide(L)'
;MSILGPTRKSTQIEVSYTDARTLGVQAPLRESGDTVESAPVKLVGPAGEIELTEGVIVAKRHIHMLPEDAEKFGVTNGQIVGVKVETDGRSIVFGDTVVRVREDFSLAMHIDTDEANAAGISGTAQGEIIA
;
A
#
# COMPACT_ATOMS: atom_id res chain seq x y z
N MET A 1 -7.31 1.65 -13.47
CA MET A 1 -6.70 2.60 -12.50
C MET A 1 -7.75 3.60 -12.07
N SER A 2 -7.71 3.99 -10.80
CA SER A 2 -8.62 4.97 -10.20
C SER A 2 -7.81 6.17 -9.72
N ILE A 3 -8.41 7.37 -9.76
CA ILE A 3 -7.78 8.59 -9.22
C ILE A 3 -8.26 8.75 -7.78
N LEU A 4 -7.31 8.79 -6.83
CA LEU A 4 -7.60 9.01 -5.41
C LEU A 4 -7.46 10.48 -5.06
N GLY A 5 -8.54 11.08 -4.56
CA GLY A 5 -8.56 12.45 -4.06
C GLY A 5 -8.22 12.57 -2.56
N PRO A 6 -7.98 13.79 -2.05
CA PRO A 6 -7.84 15.04 -2.81
C PRO A 6 -6.49 15.12 -3.54
N THR A 7 -6.30 16.15 -4.37
CA THR A 7 -5.00 16.43 -5.00
C THR A 7 -3.90 16.62 -3.96
N ARG A 8 -2.70 16.12 -4.26
CA ARG A 8 -1.53 16.20 -3.37
C ARG A 8 -0.42 17.06 -3.99
N LYS A 9 0.64 17.32 -3.22
CA LYS A 9 1.80 18.13 -3.64
C LYS A 9 2.62 17.49 -4.75
N SER A 10 2.65 16.16 -4.80
CA SER A 10 3.35 15.37 -5.81
C SER A 10 2.42 14.31 -6.40
N THR A 11 2.66 13.94 -7.65
CA THR A 11 1.95 12.85 -8.31
C THR A 11 2.58 11.53 -7.90
N GLN A 12 1.77 10.58 -7.45
CA GLN A 12 2.20 9.23 -7.09
C GLN A 12 1.27 8.22 -7.77
N ILE A 13 1.87 7.14 -8.27
CA ILE A 13 1.17 6.03 -8.90
C ILE A 13 1.54 4.78 -8.12
N GLU A 14 0.53 4.14 -7.56
CA GLU A 14 0.67 2.86 -6.88
C GLU A 14 0.17 1.76 -7.83
N VAL A 15 1.02 0.76 -8.04
CA VAL A 15 0.75 -0.41 -8.88
C VAL A 15 1.07 -1.69 -8.11
N SER A 16 0.44 -2.79 -8.48
CA SER A 16 0.93 -4.11 -8.06
C SER A 16 2.20 -4.48 -8.83
N TYR A 17 2.92 -5.52 -8.39
CA TYR A 17 4.04 -6.05 -9.18
C TYR A 17 3.56 -6.62 -10.53
N THR A 18 2.38 -7.23 -10.56
CA THR A 18 1.75 -7.71 -11.80
C THR A 18 1.48 -6.56 -12.77
N ASP A 19 0.95 -5.43 -12.29
CA ASP A 19 0.71 -4.23 -13.10
C ASP A 19 2.03 -3.64 -13.60
N ALA A 20 3.04 -3.52 -12.73
CA ALA A 20 4.37 -2.99 -13.11
C ALA A 20 5.00 -3.81 -14.25
N ARG A 21 4.91 -5.14 -14.18
CA ARG A 21 5.35 -6.04 -15.27
C ARG A 21 4.57 -5.79 -16.56
N THR A 22 3.26 -5.64 -16.47
CA THR A 22 2.40 -5.38 -17.63
C THR A 22 2.73 -4.04 -18.29
N LEU A 23 3.04 -3.02 -17.50
CA LEU A 23 3.45 -1.69 -17.95
C LEU A 23 4.90 -1.65 -18.46
N GLY A 24 5.71 -2.69 -18.19
CA GLY A 24 7.14 -2.70 -18.54
C GLY A 24 7.99 -1.75 -17.70
N VAL A 25 7.53 -1.40 -16.49
CA VAL A 25 8.23 -0.49 -15.57
C VAL A 25 8.85 -1.25 -14.40
N GLN A 26 10.03 -0.82 -13.97
CA GLN A 26 10.70 -1.38 -12.79
C GLN A 26 10.36 -0.54 -11.56
N ALA A 27 9.11 -0.63 -11.10
CA ALA A 27 8.65 0.12 -9.94
C ALA A 27 9.23 -0.46 -8.63
N PRO A 28 9.86 0.36 -7.75
CA PRO A 28 10.38 -0.10 -6.47
C PRO A 28 9.27 -0.27 -5.43
N LEU A 29 9.45 -1.19 -4.47
CA LEU A 29 8.59 -1.32 -3.30
C LEU A 29 8.85 -0.18 -2.31
N ARG A 30 7.84 0.67 -2.05
CA ARG A 30 7.98 1.88 -1.23
C ARG A 30 6.73 2.18 -0.41
N GLU A 31 6.89 2.95 0.66
CA GLU A 31 5.76 3.54 1.37
C GLU A 31 5.22 4.77 0.62
N SER A 32 3.93 5.06 0.77
CA SER A 32 3.33 6.25 0.15
C SER A 32 4.02 7.53 0.67
N GLY A 33 4.46 8.36 -0.28
CA GLY A 33 5.27 9.56 -0.07
C GLY A 33 6.74 9.39 -0.46
N ASP A 34 7.26 8.17 -0.56
CA ASP A 34 8.65 7.88 -0.92
C ASP A 34 8.77 7.54 -2.42
N THR A 35 8.74 8.59 -3.26
CA THR A 35 8.75 8.48 -4.73
C THR A 35 10.05 8.91 -5.39
N VAL A 36 11.04 9.34 -4.60
CA VAL A 36 12.31 9.84 -5.14
C VAL A 36 13.04 8.70 -5.87
N GLU A 37 13.47 8.99 -7.10
CA GLU A 37 14.16 8.04 -7.99
C GLU A 37 13.34 6.76 -8.27
N SER A 38 12.01 6.86 -8.18
CA SER A 38 11.10 5.78 -8.54
C SER A 38 10.85 5.73 -10.05
N ALA A 39 10.14 4.71 -10.52
CA ALA A 39 10.03 4.47 -11.95
C ALA A 39 9.28 5.60 -12.68
N PRO A 40 9.69 5.95 -13.92
CA PRO A 40 8.98 6.91 -14.75
C PRO A 40 7.73 6.29 -15.39
N VAL A 41 6.79 7.13 -15.80
CA VAL A 41 5.62 6.72 -16.60
C VAL A 41 5.02 7.89 -17.36
N LYS A 42 4.33 7.59 -18.46
CA LYS A 42 3.45 8.56 -19.13
C LYS A 42 2.02 8.39 -18.66
N LEU A 43 1.43 9.46 -18.13
CA LEU A 43 0.01 9.51 -17.78
C LEU A 43 -0.77 10.14 -18.92
N VAL A 44 -1.82 9.46 -19.38
CA VAL A 44 -2.71 9.94 -20.44
C VAL A 44 -4.11 10.11 -19.87
N GLY A 45 -4.63 11.34 -19.92
CA GLY A 45 -5.98 11.69 -19.52
C GLY A 45 -6.80 12.23 -20.70
N PRO A 46 -8.09 12.52 -20.50
CA PRO A 46 -8.98 13.00 -21.57
C PRO A 46 -8.59 14.37 -22.13
N ALA A 47 -7.80 15.16 -21.39
CA ALA A 47 -7.40 16.52 -21.75
C ALA A 47 -5.92 16.64 -22.16
N GLY A 48 -5.18 15.52 -22.23
CA GLY A 48 -3.76 15.54 -22.59
C GLY A 48 -2.94 14.46 -21.88
N GLU A 49 -1.63 14.57 -22.00
CA GLU A 49 -0.68 13.64 -21.38
C GLU A 49 0.45 14.39 -20.67
N ILE A 50 1.04 13.73 -19.68
CA ILE A 50 2.25 14.19 -18.99
C ILE A 50 3.23 13.03 -18.85
N GLU A 51 4.51 13.30 -19.03
CA GLU A 51 5.60 12.37 -18.72
C GLU A 51 6.13 12.66 -17.32
N LEU A 52 6.12 11.65 -16.46
CA LEU A 52 6.71 11.69 -15.15
C LEU A 52 8.07 11.00 -15.19
N THR A 53 9.11 11.68 -14.74
CA THR A 53 10.46 11.12 -14.62
C THR A 53 10.60 10.23 -13.38
N GLU A 54 9.70 10.38 -12.41
CA GLU A 54 9.56 9.57 -11.21
C GLU A 54 8.10 9.64 -10.70
N GLY A 55 7.69 8.68 -9.88
CA GLY A 55 6.38 8.68 -9.22
C GLY A 55 5.71 7.31 -9.11
N VAL A 56 6.20 6.30 -9.83
CA VAL A 56 5.60 4.95 -9.83
C VAL A 56 6.27 4.04 -8.82
N ILE A 57 5.47 3.50 -7.90
CA ILE A 57 5.92 2.56 -6.86
C ILE A 57 5.01 1.33 -6.80
N VAL A 58 5.56 0.23 -6.30
CA VAL A 58 4.75 -0.84 -5.73
C VAL A 58 4.46 -0.49 -4.27
N ALA A 59 3.19 -0.48 -3.89
CA ALA A 59 2.78 -0.06 -2.56
C ALA A 59 3.25 -1.08 -1.51
N LYS A 60 4.08 -0.64 -0.56
CA LYS A 60 4.45 -1.45 0.59
C LYS A 60 3.26 -1.55 1.54
N ARG A 61 2.86 -2.77 1.91
CA ARG A 61 1.81 -3.01 2.90
C ARG A 61 2.07 -2.30 4.22
N HIS A 62 1.01 -1.76 4.82
CA HIS A 62 1.09 -1.01 6.05
C HIS A 62 -0.25 -0.99 6.79
N ILE A 63 -0.23 -0.65 8.07
CA ILE A 63 -1.41 -0.44 8.89
C ILE A 63 -1.48 1.04 9.25
N HIS A 64 -2.58 1.69 8.88
CA HIS A 64 -2.94 2.99 9.41
C HIS A 64 -3.55 2.83 10.80
N MET A 65 -3.11 3.65 11.75
CA MET A 65 -3.61 3.67 13.12
C MET A 65 -3.74 5.10 13.64
N LEU A 66 -4.76 5.36 14.46
CA LEU A 66 -4.74 6.51 15.37
C LEU A 66 -3.77 6.22 16.53
N PRO A 67 -3.25 7.25 17.23
CA PRO A 67 -2.41 7.06 18.42
C PRO A 67 -3.03 6.15 19.48
N GLU A 68 -4.34 6.29 19.72
CA GLU A 68 -5.09 5.43 20.66
C GLU A 68 -5.19 3.97 20.21
N ASP A 69 -5.23 3.70 18.91
CA ASP A 69 -5.25 2.32 18.42
C ASP A 69 -3.87 1.69 18.57
N ALA A 70 -2.80 2.43 18.25
CA ALA A 70 -1.44 1.99 18.45
C ALA A 70 -1.19 1.63 19.93
N GLU A 71 -1.70 2.43 20.88
CA GLU A 71 -1.65 2.12 22.31
C GLU A 71 -2.44 0.85 22.66
N LYS A 72 -3.68 0.69 22.16
CA LYS A 72 -4.50 -0.51 22.40
C LYS A 72 -3.83 -1.79 21.89
N PHE A 73 -3.17 -1.72 20.73
CA PHE A 73 -2.45 -2.84 20.14
C PHE A 73 -1.03 -3.02 20.69
N GLY A 74 -0.53 -2.09 21.52
CA GLY A 74 0.83 -2.14 22.05
C GLY A 74 1.93 -1.99 21.00
N VAL A 75 1.66 -1.23 19.93
CA VAL A 75 2.59 -0.99 18.81
C VAL A 75 2.95 0.49 18.68
N THR A 76 4.01 0.79 17.93
CA THR A 76 4.51 2.15 17.73
C THR A 76 4.68 2.50 16.25
N ASN A 77 4.70 3.80 15.93
CA ASN A 77 4.93 4.26 14.56
C ASN A 77 6.27 3.77 14.02
N GLY A 78 6.27 3.21 12.81
CA GLY A 78 7.44 2.63 12.14
C GLY A 78 7.76 1.21 12.59
N GLN A 79 7.05 0.65 13.57
CA GLN A 79 7.22 -0.75 13.96
C GLN A 79 6.83 -1.68 12.81
N ILE A 80 7.61 -2.75 12.66
CA ILE A 80 7.34 -3.82 11.71
C ILE A 80 6.67 -4.97 12.45
N VAL A 81 5.53 -5.44 11.95
CA VAL A 81 4.75 -6.52 12.55
C VAL A 81 4.36 -7.59 11.53
N GLY A 82 3.97 -8.76 12.03
CA GLY A 82 3.21 -9.75 11.26
C GLY A 82 1.71 -9.47 11.36
N VAL A 83 0.97 -9.74 10.29
CA VAL A 83 -0.50 -9.77 10.31
C VAL A 83 -0.99 -11.12 9.81
N LYS A 84 -1.58 -11.90 10.70
CA LYS A 84 -2.23 -13.16 10.36
C LYS A 84 -3.62 -12.88 9.81
N VAL A 85 -3.94 -13.45 8.66
CA VAL A 85 -5.28 -13.42 8.06
C VAL A 85 -5.71 -14.84 7.76
N GLU A 86 -6.88 -15.21 8.26
CA GLU A 86 -7.48 -16.53 8.03
C GLU A 86 -8.52 -16.45 6.92
N THR A 87 -8.35 -17.29 5.89
CA THR A 87 -9.27 -17.41 4.75
C THR A 87 -9.41 -18.87 4.33
N ASP A 88 -10.42 -19.17 3.50
CA ASP A 88 -10.63 -20.53 3.03
C ASP A 88 -9.53 -20.94 2.03
N GLY A 89 -8.66 -21.86 2.45
CA GLY A 89 -7.60 -22.44 1.64
C GLY A 89 -6.40 -21.53 1.33
N ARG A 90 -6.39 -20.27 1.78
CA ARG A 90 -5.30 -19.30 1.52
C ARG A 90 -4.89 -18.46 2.74
N SER A 91 -5.13 -18.94 3.97
CA SER A 91 -4.65 -18.27 5.18
C SER A 91 -3.15 -17.96 5.10
N ILE A 92 -2.76 -16.76 5.53
CA ILE A 92 -1.40 -16.26 5.39
C ILE A 92 -1.00 -15.38 6.58
N VAL A 93 0.31 -15.28 6.82
CA VAL A 93 0.90 -14.25 7.67
C VAL A 93 1.65 -13.27 6.78
N PHE A 94 1.18 -12.03 6.75
CA PHE A 94 1.89 -10.92 6.12
C PHE A 94 2.96 -10.38 7.09
N GLY A 95 4.21 -10.86 6.96
CA GLY A 95 5.36 -10.27 7.67
C GLY A 95 5.67 -8.85 7.17
N ASP A 96 6.71 -8.18 7.68
CA ASP A 96 7.19 -6.89 7.16
C ASP A 96 6.13 -5.77 7.02
N THR A 97 5.04 -5.84 7.79
CA THR A 97 3.94 -4.87 7.70
C THR A 97 4.26 -3.65 8.56
N VAL A 98 4.32 -2.47 7.95
CA VAL A 98 4.71 -1.23 8.64
C VAL A 98 3.52 -0.63 9.39
N VAL A 99 3.66 -0.34 10.68
CA VAL A 99 2.68 0.45 11.45
C VAL A 99 2.90 1.94 11.19
N ARG A 100 1.85 2.65 10.76
CA ARG A 100 1.86 4.11 10.52
C ARG A 100 0.82 4.78 11.40
N VAL A 101 1.28 5.59 12.34
CA VAL A 101 0.43 6.24 13.35
C VAL A 101 0.30 7.73 13.07
N ARG A 102 -0.91 8.21 12.83
CA ARG A 102 -1.23 9.64 12.63
C ARG A 102 -2.64 9.94 13.13
N GLU A 103 -2.89 11.20 13.50
CA GLU A 103 -4.18 11.67 14.01
C GLU A 103 -5.28 11.74 12.93
N ASP A 104 -4.91 11.77 11.65
CA ASP A 104 -5.82 11.88 10.51
C ASP A 104 -6.05 10.54 9.78
N PHE A 105 -5.75 9.43 10.47
CA PHE A 105 -5.94 8.08 9.96
C PHE A 105 -7.20 7.41 10.48
N SER A 106 -7.52 6.26 9.88
CA SER A 106 -8.51 5.32 10.39
C SER A 106 -7.89 3.94 10.41
N LEU A 107 -8.21 3.14 11.43
CA LEU A 107 -7.64 1.81 11.61
C LEU A 107 -7.92 0.92 10.38
N ALA A 108 -6.89 0.65 9.58
CA ALA A 108 -6.99 -0.19 8.39
C ALA A 108 -5.61 -0.68 7.95
N MET A 109 -5.50 -1.97 7.63
CA MET A 109 -4.35 -2.49 6.89
C MET A 109 -4.60 -2.33 5.39
N HIS A 110 -3.62 -1.76 4.69
CA HIS A 110 -3.63 -1.59 3.26
C HIS A 110 -2.65 -2.59 2.64
N ILE A 111 -3.17 -3.39 1.70
CA ILE A 111 -2.43 -4.34 0.87
C ILE A 111 -2.82 -4.11 -0.59
N ASP A 112 -1.94 -4.50 -1.52
CA ASP A 112 -2.25 -4.41 -2.94
C ASP A 112 -3.12 -5.60 -3.43
N THR A 113 -3.45 -5.59 -4.72
CA THR A 113 -4.29 -6.64 -5.32
C THR A 113 -3.56 -7.99 -5.44
N ASP A 114 -2.24 -8.00 -5.63
CA ASP A 114 -1.46 -9.25 -5.67
C ASP A 114 -1.46 -9.91 -4.29
N GLU A 115 -1.26 -9.11 -3.24
CA GLU A 115 -1.30 -9.55 -1.84
C GLU A 115 -2.69 -10.05 -1.44
N ALA A 116 -3.76 -9.31 -1.79
CA ALA A 116 -5.13 -9.73 -1.52
C ALA A 116 -5.47 -11.05 -2.24
N ASN A 117 -5.07 -11.19 -3.50
CA ASN A 117 -5.25 -12.42 -4.27
C ASN A 117 -4.49 -13.59 -3.61
N ALA A 118 -3.25 -13.38 -3.17
CA ALA A 118 -2.45 -14.41 -2.50
C ALA A 118 -3.14 -14.94 -1.23
N ALA A 119 -3.83 -14.05 -0.49
CA ALA A 119 -4.61 -14.40 0.69
C ALA A 119 -6.06 -14.85 0.40
N GLY A 120 -6.52 -14.82 -0.86
CA GLY A 120 -7.90 -15.17 -1.20
C GLY A 120 -8.95 -14.16 -0.72
N ILE A 121 -8.57 -12.88 -0.62
CA ILE A 121 -9.44 -11.79 -0.16
C ILE A 121 -10.07 -11.08 -1.38
N SER A 122 -11.40 -11.06 -1.48
CA SER A 122 -12.13 -10.35 -2.55
C SER A 122 -12.82 -9.06 -2.08
N GLY A 123 -12.62 -8.68 -0.82
CA GLY A 123 -13.28 -7.55 -0.17
C GLY A 123 -12.52 -7.15 1.10
N THR A 124 -13.24 -7.00 2.22
CA THR A 124 -12.60 -6.78 3.52
C THR A 124 -12.37 -8.10 4.24
N ALA A 125 -11.28 -8.18 4.98
CA ALA A 125 -10.96 -9.28 5.88
C ALA A 125 -10.48 -8.72 7.22
N GLN A 126 -10.61 -9.51 8.28
CA GLN A 126 -10.04 -9.17 9.58
C GLN A 126 -8.65 -9.80 9.69
N GLY A 127 -7.72 -9.06 10.28
CA GLY A 127 -6.36 -9.51 10.54
C GLY A 127 -6.03 -9.42 12.03
N GLU A 128 -5.16 -10.32 12.48
CA GLU A 128 -4.60 -10.34 13.82
C GLU A 128 -3.13 -9.91 13.75
N ILE A 129 -2.75 -8.87 14.51
CA ILE A 129 -1.34 -8.49 14.63
C ILE A 129 -0.63 -9.56 15.47
N ILE A 130 0.44 -10.12 14.92
CA ILE A 130 1.33 -11.06 15.61
C ILE A 130 2.73 -10.45 15.67
N ALA A 131 3.33 -10.49 16.85
CA ALA A 131 4.65 -9.90 17.14
C ALA A 131 5.78 -10.61 16.37
#